data_AF-A0A0B6S5D9-F1
#
_entry.id   AF-A0A0B6S5D9-F1
#
_cell.length_a   1.000
_cell.length_b   1.000
_cell.length_c   1.000
_cell.angle_alpha   90.00
_cell.angle_beta   90.00
_cell.angle_gamma   90.00
#
_symmetry.space_group_name_H-M   'P 1'
#
loop_
_entity.id
_entity.type
_entity.pdbx_description
1 polymer ?
#
loop_
_entity_poly.entity_id
_entity_poly.type
_entity_poly.pdbx_seq_one_letter_code
_entity_poly.pdbx_strand_id
1 'polypeptide(L)'
;MARLNSPSKSVNARYARQLIAALDAFARGQTTQGTHAAIIPVAIEVRDALFVARSHGNLATEHHSRAMEICAAAFRVTTPFANTGFVARANAAFNGANTAATATQLRGFKEEIGLVAWLYEASALLGVDLSAGAAGNAAVLHANWAAHYVDPPYNTQLDYLETGASYNVNIVISIDIPGGKGPLVMAGEAKGGSSTYGTVKGPAYLFKKLKIKSPVSQQSLMYARTRAAYMQRQTGTKPHQKARKQAGDMIESAAAEKRLAFVAARGDITATAIPTIKMDYFKCQ
;
A
#
# COMPACT_ATOMS: atom_id res chain seq x y z
N MET A 1 -8.08 22.93 8.62
CA MET A 1 -6.63 22.80 8.91
C MET A 1 -6.13 23.62 10.12
N ALA A 2 -6.60 24.84 10.38
CA ALA A 2 -6.05 25.73 11.44
C ALA A 2 -5.97 25.13 12.86
N ARG A 3 -6.84 24.16 13.21
CA ARG A 3 -6.86 23.55 14.56
C ARG A 3 -5.80 22.47 14.81
N LEU A 4 -5.14 21.94 13.77
CA LEU A 4 -4.07 20.93 13.89
C LEU A 4 -2.65 21.51 13.82
N ASN A 5 -2.54 22.83 13.96
CA ASN A 5 -1.28 23.57 13.94
C ASN A 5 -1.05 24.38 15.24
N SER A 6 -1.64 23.92 16.35
CA SER A 6 -1.37 24.52 17.66
C SER A 6 0.08 24.24 18.08
N PRO A 7 0.75 25.18 18.79
CA PRO A 7 2.04 24.91 19.43
C PRO A 7 1.97 23.75 20.44
N SER A 8 0.78 23.45 20.97
CA SER A 8 0.55 22.37 21.92
C SER A 8 0.18 21.06 21.21
N LYS A 9 1.09 20.07 21.28
CA LYS A 9 0.87 18.72 20.74
C LYS A 9 -0.33 18.01 21.38
N SER A 10 -0.61 18.26 22.66
CA SER A 10 -1.76 17.66 23.34
C SER A 10 -3.09 18.23 22.84
N VAL A 11 -3.12 19.52 22.52
CA VAL A 11 -4.26 20.19 21.91
C VAL A 11 -4.51 19.64 20.50
N ASN A 12 -3.46 19.51 19.67
CA ASN A 12 -3.57 18.89 18.35
C ASN A 12 -4.09 17.44 18.44
N ALA A 13 -3.60 16.65 19.40
CA ALA A 13 -4.06 15.27 19.60
C ALA A 13 -5.54 15.20 20.00
N ARG A 14 -6.03 16.14 20.82
CA ARG A 14 -7.46 16.23 21.14
C ARG A 14 -8.30 16.55 19.90
N TYR A 15 -7.87 17.51 19.08
CA TYR A 15 -8.56 17.85 17.83
C TYR A 15 -8.54 16.71 16.82
N ALA A 16 -7.42 15.98 16.71
CA ALA A 16 -7.33 14.80 15.85
C ALA A 16 -8.34 13.72 16.26
N ARG A 17 -8.47 13.44 17.56
CA ARG A 17 -9.49 12.49 18.07
C ARG A 17 -10.91 12.96 17.80
N GLN A 18 -11.20 14.24 17.98
CA GLN A 18 -12.52 14.81 17.68
C GLN A 18 -12.86 14.71 16.19
N LEU A 19 -11.89 14.96 15.31
CA LEU A 19 -12.08 14.85 13.87
C LEU A 19 -12.38 13.41 13.44
N ILE A 20 -11.65 12.43 13.97
CA ILE A 20 -11.93 11.01 13.73
C ILE A 20 -13.30 10.61 14.29
N ALA A 21 -13.65 11.03 15.50
CA ALA A 21 -14.96 10.72 16.08
C ALA A 21 -16.12 11.29 15.25
N ALA A 22 -15.95 12.50 14.70
CA ALA A 22 -16.90 13.12 13.79
C ALA A 22 -17.02 12.35 12.46
N LEU A 23 -15.88 11.94 11.88
CA LEU A 23 -15.86 11.11 10.66
C LEU A 23 -16.57 9.76 10.90
N ASP A 24 -16.28 9.09 12.01
CA ASP A 24 -16.95 7.84 12.39
C ASP A 24 -18.47 8.02 12.54
N ALA A 25 -18.92 9.11 13.18
CA ALA A 25 -20.34 9.41 13.33
C ALA A 25 -21.01 9.71 11.97
N PHE A 26 -20.36 10.50 11.12
CA PHE A 26 -20.81 10.77 9.76
C PHE A 26 -20.92 9.48 8.94
N ALA A 27 -19.87 8.65 8.93
CA ALA A 27 -19.83 7.40 8.18
C ALA A 27 -20.91 6.41 8.63
N ARG A 28 -21.18 6.31 9.94
CA ARG A 28 -22.32 5.53 10.45
C ARG A 28 -23.66 6.05 9.93
N GLY A 29 -23.86 7.38 9.99
CA GLY A 29 -25.08 8.02 9.48
C GLY A 29 -25.31 7.73 7.98
N GLN A 30 -24.27 7.90 7.16
CA GLN A 30 -24.33 7.63 5.72
C GLN A 30 -24.54 6.14 5.41
N THR A 31 -23.90 5.25 6.17
CA THR A 31 -24.10 3.78 6.03
C THR A 31 -25.56 3.40 6.26
N THR A 32 -26.20 3.93 7.31
CA THR A 32 -27.63 3.68 7.59
C THR A 32 -28.54 4.20 6.48
N GLN A 33 -28.13 5.24 5.76
CA GLN A 33 -28.87 5.84 4.64
C GLN A 33 -28.54 5.19 3.29
N GLY A 34 -27.58 4.26 3.22
CA GLY A 34 -27.11 3.66 1.97
C GLY A 34 -26.24 4.58 1.11
N THR A 35 -25.80 5.73 1.62
CA THR A 35 -25.08 6.78 0.89
C THR A 35 -23.55 6.66 1.02
N HIS A 36 -23.02 5.45 0.82
CA HIS A 36 -21.59 5.15 1.00
C HIS A 36 -20.64 6.05 0.20
N ALA A 37 -21.05 6.48 -1.00
CA ALA A 37 -20.24 7.34 -1.87
C ALA A 37 -19.88 8.70 -1.22
N ALA A 38 -20.75 9.22 -0.35
CA ALA A 38 -20.50 10.49 0.36
C ALA A 38 -19.38 10.38 1.42
N ILE A 39 -19.05 9.16 1.87
CA ILE A 39 -18.04 8.92 2.91
C ILE A 39 -16.63 9.13 2.38
N ILE A 40 -16.35 8.69 1.15
CA ILE A 40 -15.02 8.66 0.54
C ILE A 40 -14.35 10.05 0.53
N PRO A 41 -14.95 11.12 -0.05
CA PRO A 41 -14.28 12.42 -0.11
C PRO A 41 -14.01 13.01 1.28
N VAL A 42 -14.94 12.86 2.23
CA VAL A 42 -14.76 13.36 3.60
C VAL A 42 -13.65 12.59 4.33
N ALA A 43 -13.58 11.27 4.15
CA ALA A 43 -12.53 10.45 4.73
C ALA A 43 -11.14 10.81 4.16
N ILE A 44 -11.05 11.11 2.86
CA ILE A 44 -9.82 11.61 2.21
C ILE A 44 -9.37 12.93 2.82
N GLU A 45 -10.27 13.92 2.95
CA GLU A 45 -9.92 15.22 3.54
C GLU A 45 -9.43 15.09 4.99
N VAL A 46 -10.06 14.23 5.78
CA VAL A 46 -9.66 13.96 7.16
C VAL A 46 -8.30 13.26 7.20
N ARG A 47 -8.07 12.25 6.35
CA ARG A 47 -6.76 11.60 6.19
C ARG A 47 -5.68 12.63 5.91
N ASP A 48 -5.90 13.49 4.92
CA ASP A 48 -4.90 14.45 4.46
C ASP A 48 -4.59 15.48 5.54
N ALA A 49 -5.60 16.04 6.20
CA ALA A 49 -5.40 16.97 7.31
C ALA A 49 -4.58 16.35 8.47
N LEU A 50 -4.86 15.10 8.81
CA LEU A 50 -4.15 14.36 9.86
C LEU A 50 -2.73 13.97 9.44
N PHE A 51 -2.55 13.58 8.18
CA PHE A 51 -1.25 13.28 7.59
C PHE A 51 -0.35 14.52 7.55
N VAL A 52 -0.87 15.66 7.08
CA VAL A 52 -0.16 16.94 7.05
C VAL A 52 0.33 17.29 8.47
N ALA A 53 -0.57 17.29 9.45
CA ALA A 53 -0.20 17.57 10.83
C ALA A 53 0.84 16.57 11.39
N ARG A 54 0.74 15.29 11.02
CA ARG A 54 1.71 14.26 11.42
C ARG A 54 3.08 14.48 10.80
N SER A 55 3.15 14.70 9.49
CA SER A 55 4.41 14.91 8.75
C SER A 55 5.14 16.18 9.21
N HIS A 56 4.40 17.22 9.61
CA HIS A 56 4.99 18.43 10.21
C HIS A 56 5.47 18.25 11.66
N GLY A 57 5.10 17.15 12.31
CA GLY A 57 5.46 16.87 13.70
C GLY A 57 4.51 17.46 14.74
N ASN A 58 3.36 17.99 14.30
CA ASN A 58 2.30 18.54 15.14
C ASN A 58 1.50 17.45 15.86
N LEU A 59 1.51 16.21 15.33
CA LEU A 59 0.93 15.03 15.96
C LEU A 59 2.01 14.00 16.33
N ALA A 60 1.98 13.54 17.58
CA ALA A 60 2.88 12.50 18.07
C ALA A 60 2.42 11.09 17.64
N THR A 61 1.11 10.88 17.62
CA THR A 61 0.46 9.62 17.27
C THR A 61 -0.13 9.71 15.87
N GLU A 62 -0.14 8.57 15.20
CA GLU A 62 -0.76 8.38 13.91
C GLU A 62 -2.29 8.27 14.07
N HIS A 63 -3.04 9.06 13.30
CA HIS A 63 -4.51 9.10 13.34
C HIS A 63 -5.18 8.96 11.96
N HIS A 64 -4.44 9.14 10.88
CA HIS A 64 -4.95 9.14 9.51
C HIS A 64 -5.29 7.72 9.00
N SER A 65 -4.71 6.66 9.57
CA SER A 65 -5.02 5.26 9.28
C SER A 65 -6.49 4.95 9.50
N ARG A 66 -7.09 5.46 10.59
CA ARG A 66 -8.51 5.27 10.85
C ARG A 66 -9.39 5.90 9.75
N ALA A 67 -9.01 7.07 9.25
CA ALA A 67 -9.71 7.69 8.12
C ALA A 67 -9.56 6.86 6.85
N MET A 68 -8.38 6.29 6.60
CA MET A 68 -8.15 5.37 5.47
C MET A 68 -8.98 4.09 5.58
N GLU A 69 -9.13 3.51 6.78
CA GLU A 69 -9.99 2.33 6.99
C GLU A 69 -11.47 2.63 6.73
N ILE A 70 -11.96 3.79 7.19
CA ILE A 70 -13.34 4.23 6.95
C ILE A 70 -13.56 4.46 5.44
N CYS A 71 -12.61 5.11 4.77
CA CYS A 71 -12.58 5.25 3.32
C CYS A 71 -12.67 3.89 2.64
N ALA A 72 -11.83 2.94 3.05
CA ALA A 72 -11.80 1.60 2.46
C ALA A 72 -13.11 0.83 2.65
N ALA A 73 -13.75 0.94 3.82
CA ALA A 73 -15.04 0.31 4.06
C ALA A 73 -16.12 0.84 3.10
N ALA A 74 -16.18 2.17 2.90
CA ALA A 74 -17.12 2.77 1.97
C ALA A 74 -16.78 2.44 0.49
N PHE A 75 -15.50 2.54 0.13
CA PHE A 75 -15.02 2.28 -1.23
C PHE A 75 -15.36 0.86 -1.69
N ARG A 76 -15.15 -0.17 -0.86
CA ARG A 76 -15.46 -1.55 -1.25
C ARG A 76 -16.96 -1.80 -1.49
N VAL A 77 -17.84 -0.97 -0.93
CA VAL A 77 -19.29 -1.02 -1.18
C VAL A 77 -19.63 -0.32 -2.50
N THR A 78 -19.08 0.87 -2.75
CA THR A 78 -19.38 1.67 -3.95
C THR A 78 -18.68 1.16 -5.19
N THR A 79 -17.50 0.58 -5.00
CA THR A 79 -16.59 0.10 -6.03
C THR A 79 -16.14 -1.32 -5.66
N PRO A 80 -17.05 -2.31 -5.67
CA PRO A 80 -16.68 -3.70 -5.41
C PRO A 80 -15.62 -4.15 -6.39
N PHE A 81 -14.73 -5.05 -5.97
CA PHE A 81 -13.64 -5.55 -6.82
C PHE A 81 -14.13 -5.98 -8.21
N ALA A 82 -15.26 -6.70 -8.27
CA ALA A 82 -15.89 -7.18 -9.51
C ALA A 82 -16.23 -6.08 -10.54
N ASN A 83 -16.27 -4.81 -10.10
CA ASN A 83 -16.59 -3.65 -10.93
C ASN A 83 -15.36 -2.79 -11.24
N THR A 84 -14.16 -3.22 -10.86
CA THR A 84 -12.90 -2.52 -11.17
C THR A 84 -12.24 -3.07 -12.42
N GLY A 85 -11.37 -2.27 -13.06
CA GLY A 85 -10.54 -2.72 -14.18
C GLY A 85 -9.57 -3.85 -13.81
N PHE A 86 -9.31 -4.06 -12.52
CA PHE A 86 -8.44 -5.13 -12.03
C PHE A 86 -8.99 -6.55 -12.26
N VAL A 87 -10.30 -6.71 -12.46
CA VAL A 87 -10.94 -8.02 -12.65
C VAL A 87 -10.41 -8.74 -13.88
N ALA A 88 -10.19 -8.01 -14.97
CA ALA A 88 -9.64 -8.60 -16.19
C ALA A 88 -8.24 -9.17 -15.95
N ARG A 89 -7.39 -8.42 -15.23
CA ARG A 89 -6.03 -8.82 -14.85
C ARG A 89 -6.05 -10.06 -13.94
N ALA A 90 -6.94 -10.08 -12.94
CA ALA A 90 -7.13 -11.23 -12.06
C ALA A 90 -7.63 -12.49 -12.80
N ASN A 91 -8.62 -12.34 -13.69
CA ASN A 91 -9.17 -13.44 -14.49
C ASN A 91 -8.12 -14.02 -15.44
N ALA A 92 -7.32 -13.17 -16.09
CA ALA A 92 -6.22 -13.62 -16.93
C ALA A 92 -5.18 -14.42 -16.13
N ALA A 93 -4.79 -13.92 -14.95
CA ALA A 93 -3.89 -14.63 -14.05
C ALA A 93 -4.46 -15.97 -13.56
N PHE A 94 -5.76 -16.01 -13.23
CA PHE A 94 -6.47 -17.22 -12.84
C PHE A 94 -6.46 -18.29 -13.95
N ASN A 95 -6.81 -17.91 -15.17
CA ASN A 95 -6.79 -18.79 -16.33
C ASN A 95 -5.36 -19.28 -16.64
N GLY A 96 -4.37 -18.40 -16.50
CA GLY A 96 -2.96 -18.75 -16.60
C GLY A 96 -2.53 -19.75 -15.53
N ALA A 97 -2.96 -19.58 -14.28
CA ALA A 97 -2.66 -20.51 -13.19
C ALA A 97 -3.20 -21.92 -13.47
N ASN A 98 -4.41 -22.04 -14.04
CA ASN A 98 -5.02 -23.33 -14.40
C ASN A 98 -4.33 -24.04 -15.57
N THR A 99 -3.62 -23.30 -16.42
CA THR A 99 -2.93 -23.82 -17.61
C THR A 99 -1.41 -23.83 -17.46
N ALA A 100 -0.90 -23.50 -16.28
CA ALA A 100 0.53 -23.44 -16.00
C ALA A 100 1.19 -24.82 -16.12
N ALA A 101 2.15 -24.95 -17.03
CA ALA A 101 2.89 -26.20 -17.26
C ALA A 101 4.03 -26.44 -16.25
N THR A 102 4.44 -25.40 -15.51
CA THR A 102 5.55 -25.47 -14.54
C THR A 102 5.18 -24.84 -13.21
N ALA A 103 5.80 -25.31 -12.12
CA ALA A 103 5.66 -24.72 -10.79
C ALA A 103 6.10 -23.24 -10.75
N THR A 104 7.07 -22.88 -11.58
CA THR A 104 7.49 -21.50 -11.82
C THR A 104 6.32 -20.71 -12.39
N GLN A 105 5.77 -21.07 -13.55
CA GLN A 105 4.62 -20.36 -14.14
C GLN A 105 3.44 -20.23 -13.16
N LEU A 106 3.08 -21.30 -12.45
CA LEU A 106 2.01 -21.28 -11.45
C LEU A 106 2.27 -20.27 -10.33
N ARG A 107 3.51 -20.16 -9.87
CA ARG A 107 3.90 -19.17 -8.85
C ARG A 107 3.72 -17.75 -9.35
N GLY A 108 4.12 -17.47 -10.59
CA GLY A 108 4.00 -16.14 -11.18
C GLY A 108 2.54 -15.67 -11.26
N PHE A 109 1.64 -16.55 -11.70
CA PHE A 109 0.21 -16.24 -11.73
C PHE A 109 -0.40 -16.04 -10.33
N LYS A 110 0.04 -16.79 -9.33
CA LYS A 110 -0.38 -16.53 -7.94
C LYS A 110 0.09 -15.16 -7.47
N GLU A 111 1.36 -14.81 -7.70
CA GLU A 111 1.92 -13.51 -7.33
C GLU A 111 1.16 -12.35 -7.98
N GLU A 112 0.77 -12.49 -9.24
CA GLU A 112 -0.08 -11.52 -9.95
C GLU A 112 -1.45 -11.32 -9.27
N ILE A 113 -2.11 -12.40 -8.87
CA ILE A 113 -3.38 -12.33 -8.15
C ILE A 113 -3.21 -11.62 -6.81
N GLY A 114 -2.11 -11.89 -6.11
CA GLY A 114 -1.76 -11.18 -4.88
C GLY A 114 -1.51 -9.69 -5.10
N LEU A 115 -0.83 -9.34 -6.20
CA LEU A 115 -0.55 -7.97 -6.60
C LEU A 115 -1.84 -7.20 -6.91
N VAL A 116 -2.72 -7.78 -7.73
CA VAL A 116 -4.05 -7.23 -8.01
C VAL A 116 -4.86 -7.03 -6.72
N ALA A 117 -4.86 -8.01 -5.83
CA ALA A 117 -5.52 -7.90 -4.54
C ALA A 117 -4.98 -6.73 -3.71
N TRP A 118 -3.66 -6.57 -3.68
CA TRP A 118 -3.03 -5.45 -2.99
C TRP A 118 -3.39 -4.10 -3.60
N LEU A 119 -3.42 -3.98 -4.92
CA LEU A 119 -3.78 -2.74 -5.61
C LEU A 119 -5.22 -2.33 -5.34
N TYR A 120 -6.15 -3.29 -5.31
CA TYR A 120 -7.52 -3.02 -4.90
C TYR A 120 -7.61 -2.53 -3.45
N GLU A 121 -6.85 -3.14 -2.53
CA GLU A 121 -6.82 -2.72 -1.13
C GLU A 121 -6.18 -1.33 -0.95
N ALA A 122 -5.13 -1.03 -1.72
CA ALA A 122 -4.57 0.31 -1.81
C ALA A 122 -5.61 1.30 -2.34
N SER A 123 -6.30 0.98 -3.44
CA SER A 123 -7.40 1.80 -3.97
C SER A 123 -8.45 2.13 -2.91
N ALA A 124 -8.87 1.12 -2.14
CA ALA A 124 -9.85 1.29 -1.08
C ALA A 124 -9.35 2.24 0.02
N LEU A 125 -8.12 2.02 0.51
CA LEU A 125 -7.50 2.87 1.55
C LEU A 125 -7.29 4.32 1.09
N LEU A 126 -7.08 4.52 -0.21
CA LEU A 126 -6.81 5.82 -0.81
C LEU A 126 -8.07 6.54 -1.29
N GLY A 127 -9.15 5.80 -1.52
CA GLY A 127 -10.39 6.30 -2.12
C GLY A 127 -10.24 6.64 -3.60
N VAL A 128 -9.27 6.02 -4.28
CA VAL A 128 -8.94 6.27 -5.69
C VAL A 128 -8.88 4.93 -6.41
N ASP A 129 -9.63 4.79 -7.50
CA ASP A 129 -9.54 3.63 -8.36
C ASP A 129 -8.23 3.66 -9.16
N LEU A 130 -7.25 2.86 -8.74
CA LEU A 130 -5.93 2.77 -9.36
C LEU A 130 -5.99 1.97 -10.67
N SER A 131 -7.09 1.25 -10.94
CA SER A 131 -7.26 0.47 -12.17
C SER A 131 -7.49 1.36 -13.39
N ALA A 132 -7.91 2.61 -13.21
CA ALA A 132 -8.05 3.57 -14.30
C ALA A 132 -6.70 4.17 -14.76
N GLY A 133 -5.60 3.94 -14.00
CA GLY A 133 -4.28 4.50 -14.24
C GLY A 133 -3.23 3.48 -14.74
N ALA A 134 -1.95 3.76 -14.47
CA ALA A 134 -0.84 2.90 -14.87
C ALA A 134 -0.93 1.47 -14.29
N ALA A 135 -1.53 1.30 -13.10
CA ALA A 135 -1.64 0.00 -12.44
C ALA A 135 -2.65 -0.96 -13.10
N GLY A 136 -3.73 -0.43 -13.69
CA GLY A 136 -4.68 -1.24 -14.47
C GLY A 136 -4.24 -1.50 -15.91
N ASN A 137 -3.40 -0.63 -16.47
CA ASN A 137 -2.83 -0.76 -17.82
C ASN A 137 -1.50 -1.54 -17.87
N ALA A 138 -0.97 -1.97 -16.72
CA ALA A 138 0.23 -2.80 -16.68
C ALA A 138 -0.03 -4.14 -17.38
N ALA A 139 0.78 -4.47 -18.41
CA ALA A 139 0.60 -5.68 -19.19
C ALA A 139 0.66 -6.95 -18.31
N VAL A 140 -0.21 -7.92 -18.61
CA VAL A 140 -0.28 -9.22 -17.94
C VAL A 140 1.06 -9.96 -18.09
N LEU A 141 1.48 -10.63 -17.01
CA LEU A 141 2.65 -11.51 -16.92
C LEU A 141 2.76 -12.46 -18.13
N HIS A 142 3.60 -12.13 -19.12
CA HIS A 142 4.03 -13.10 -20.13
C HIS A 142 5.55 -13.06 -20.36
N ALA A 143 6.15 -14.24 -20.14
CA ALA A 143 7.50 -14.69 -20.47
C ALA A 143 8.72 -14.17 -19.69
N ASN A 144 8.66 -13.07 -18.94
CA ASN A 144 9.85 -12.58 -18.24
C ASN A 144 9.56 -11.98 -16.85
N TRP A 145 9.78 -12.76 -15.79
CA TRP A 145 9.68 -12.30 -14.40
C TRP A 145 10.57 -11.08 -14.09
N ALA A 146 11.63 -10.87 -14.86
CA ALA A 146 12.49 -9.70 -14.73
C ALA A 146 11.94 -8.43 -15.41
N ALA A 147 10.78 -8.48 -16.08
CA ALA A 147 10.26 -7.39 -16.93
C ALA A 147 9.08 -6.60 -16.34
N HIS A 148 8.56 -6.91 -15.15
CA HIS A 148 7.53 -6.10 -14.47
C HIS A 148 8.13 -4.90 -13.74
N TYR A 149 8.91 -4.10 -14.47
CA TYR A 149 9.33 -2.78 -14.04
C TYR A 149 8.57 -1.80 -14.90
N VAL A 150 7.49 -1.26 -14.35
CA VAL A 150 6.93 -0.02 -14.86
C VAL A 150 7.80 1.07 -14.26
N ASP A 151 8.91 1.40 -14.94
CA ASP A 151 9.69 2.59 -14.60
C ASP A 151 8.79 3.81 -14.86
N PRO A 152 8.54 4.68 -13.86
CA PRO A 152 8.05 6.01 -14.19
C PRO A 152 9.11 6.71 -15.06
N PRO A 153 8.70 7.64 -15.95
CA PRO A 153 9.64 8.46 -16.69
C PRO A 153 10.71 9.08 -15.78
N TYR A 154 11.96 9.10 -16.22
CA TYR A 154 13.02 9.83 -15.50
C TYR A 154 12.57 11.28 -15.31
N ASN A 155 12.67 11.80 -14.07
CA ASN A 155 12.26 13.16 -13.63
C ASN A 155 10.76 13.39 -13.37
N THR A 156 9.90 12.37 -13.36
CA THR A 156 8.57 12.49 -12.76
C THR A 156 8.60 11.97 -11.31
N GLN A 157 7.84 12.59 -10.39
CA GLN A 157 7.57 11.96 -9.09
C GLN A 157 7.06 10.53 -9.35
N LEU A 158 7.64 9.53 -8.69
CA LEU A 158 7.29 8.13 -8.91
C LEU A 158 5.87 7.90 -8.40
N ASP A 159 4.87 7.89 -9.29
CA ASP A 159 3.47 7.67 -8.93
C ASP A 159 3.20 6.21 -8.53
N TYR A 160 3.98 5.27 -9.11
CA TYR A 160 3.73 3.84 -8.99
C TYR A 160 4.98 3.01 -9.30
N LEU A 161 5.27 1.98 -8.48
CA LEU A 161 6.27 0.96 -8.81
C LEU A 161 5.83 -0.44 -8.36
N GLU A 162 5.73 -1.35 -9.32
CA GLU A 162 5.73 -2.80 -9.09
C GLU A 162 7.18 -3.29 -9.11
N THR A 163 7.63 -3.94 -8.05
CA THR A 163 8.88 -4.70 -8.07
C THR A 163 8.51 -6.17 -8.08
N GLY A 164 8.43 -6.77 -9.27
CA GLY A 164 8.05 -8.19 -9.49
C GLY A 164 9.05 -9.23 -8.94
N ALA A 165 9.58 -9.04 -7.74
CA ALA A 165 10.43 -10.02 -7.08
C ALA A 165 9.58 -10.93 -6.19
N SER A 166 9.74 -12.24 -6.35
CA SER A 166 9.44 -13.17 -5.28
C SER A 166 10.29 -12.75 -4.06
N TYR A 167 9.64 -12.50 -2.93
CA TYR A 167 10.25 -12.12 -1.65
C TYR A 167 10.80 -10.69 -1.57
N ASN A 168 9.96 -9.66 -1.33
CA ASN A 168 10.19 -8.45 -0.50
C ASN A 168 8.93 -7.55 -0.55
N VAL A 169 8.97 -6.34 0.03
CA VAL A 169 7.99 -5.30 -0.34
C VAL A 169 7.97 -5.22 -1.86
N ASN A 170 6.83 -5.54 -2.46
CA ASN A 170 6.73 -5.75 -3.89
C ASN A 170 6.08 -4.57 -4.62
N ILE A 171 5.55 -3.59 -3.87
CA ILE A 171 4.82 -2.47 -4.42
C ILE A 171 5.11 -1.23 -3.60
N VAL A 172 5.35 -0.10 -4.27
CA VAL A 172 5.47 1.21 -3.63
C VAL A 172 4.61 2.20 -4.40
N ILE A 173 3.73 2.91 -3.70
CA ILE A 173 2.93 4.01 -4.24
C ILE A 173 3.31 5.28 -3.51
N SER A 174 3.45 6.38 -4.24
CA SER A 174 3.63 7.72 -3.69
C SER A 174 2.40 8.55 -3.99
N ILE A 175 1.91 9.28 -3.00
CA ILE A 175 0.70 10.09 -3.13
C ILE A 175 1.02 11.47 -2.62
N ASP A 176 0.95 12.44 -3.52
CA ASP A 176 1.10 13.83 -3.11
C ASP A 176 -0.11 14.25 -2.27
N ILE A 177 0.17 14.76 -1.08
CA ILE A 177 -0.84 15.30 -0.18
C ILE A 177 -0.51 16.79 -0.01
N PRO A 178 -1.30 17.70 -0.59
CA PRO A 178 -1.04 19.12 -0.54
C PRO A 178 -0.82 19.62 0.89
N GLY A 179 0.29 20.35 1.08
CA GLY A 179 0.69 20.90 2.38
C GLY A 179 1.45 19.92 3.28
N GLY A 180 1.64 18.67 2.89
CA GLY A 180 2.54 17.73 3.60
C GLY A 180 4.01 18.12 3.45
N LYS A 181 4.89 17.59 4.31
CA LYS A 181 6.36 17.73 4.10
C LYS A 181 6.90 16.95 2.88
N GLY A 182 6.05 16.14 2.27
CA GLY A 182 6.33 15.27 1.15
C GLY A 182 5.18 14.29 0.98
N PRO A 183 5.25 13.40 -0.02
CA PRO A 183 4.16 12.47 -0.30
C PRO A 183 4.00 11.41 0.80
N LEU A 184 2.77 10.91 0.94
CA LEU A 184 2.50 9.65 1.63
C LEU A 184 3.06 8.52 0.79
N VAL A 185 3.95 7.72 1.36
CA VAL A 185 4.52 6.54 0.69
C VAL A 185 3.86 5.29 1.26
N MET A 186 3.16 4.54 0.41
CA MET A 186 2.55 3.26 0.76
C MET A 186 3.39 2.13 0.20
N ALA A 187 3.99 1.34 1.11
CA ALA A 187 4.73 0.14 0.78
C ALA A 187 3.85 -1.11 0.95
N GLY A 188 4.02 -2.09 0.07
CA GLY A 188 3.15 -3.25 -0.02
C GLY A 188 3.85 -4.60 0.05
N GLU A 189 3.30 -5.55 0.81
CA GLU A 189 3.55 -6.98 0.59
C GLU A 189 2.28 -7.61 0.03
N ALA A 190 2.37 -8.11 -1.21
CA ALA A 190 1.31 -8.83 -1.88
C ALA A 190 1.54 -10.35 -1.76
N LYS A 191 0.51 -11.11 -1.41
CA LYS A 191 0.56 -12.58 -1.35
C LYS A 191 -0.50 -13.21 -2.25
N GLY A 192 -0.06 -14.20 -3.02
CA GLY A 192 -0.92 -15.01 -3.88
C GLY A 192 -1.19 -16.40 -3.32
N GLY A 193 -2.45 -16.84 -3.39
CA GLY A 193 -2.91 -18.13 -2.90
C GLY A 193 -2.62 -18.33 -1.40
N SER A 194 -2.52 -19.59 -0.98
CA SER A 194 -2.37 -19.99 0.44
C SER A 194 -1.02 -19.67 1.10
N SER A 195 -0.27 -18.70 0.58
CA SER A 195 1.04 -18.30 1.10
C SER A 195 0.91 -17.64 2.47
N THR A 196 1.58 -18.19 3.49
CA THR A 196 1.57 -17.64 4.85
C THR A 196 2.50 -16.42 4.98
N TYR A 197 2.16 -15.51 5.89
CA TYR A 197 3.09 -14.48 6.35
C TYR A 197 3.99 -15.08 7.42
N GLY A 198 5.29 -14.89 7.25
CA GLY A 198 6.29 -15.38 8.18
C GLY A 198 6.97 -14.27 8.96
N THR A 199 8.13 -14.63 9.51
CA THR A 199 9.07 -13.66 10.05
C THR A 199 10.35 -13.69 9.22
N VAL A 200 10.99 -12.53 9.07
CA VAL A 200 12.28 -12.42 8.39
C VAL A 200 13.40 -12.22 9.40
N LYS A 201 14.44 -13.06 9.24
CA LYS A 201 15.75 -12.83 9.82
C LYS A 201 16.59 -12.02 8.83
N GLY A 202 17.71 -11.52 9.30
CA GLY A 202 18.63 -10.71 8.52
C GLY A 202 19.88 -10.39 9.33
N PRO A 203 20.90 -9.82 8.69
CA PRO A 203 22.19 -9.61 9.33
C PRO A 203 22.09 -8.67 10.53
N ALA A 204 22.76 -9.01 11.63
CA ALA A 204 22.75 -8.22 12.87
C ALA A 204 23.14 -6.75 12.65
N TYR A 205 24.09 -6.48 11.74
CA TYR A 205 24.52 -5.11 11.43
C TYR A 205 23.41 -4.27 10.78
N LEU A 206 22.52 -4.87 9.97
CA LEU A 206 21.40 -4.17 9.36
C LEU A 206 20.39 -3.74 10.42
N PHE A 207 20.02 -4.68 11.30
CA PHE A 207 19.11 -4.44 12.41
C PHE A 207 19.64 -3.41 13.40
N LYS A 208 20.94 -3.46 13.72
CA LYS A 208 21.62 -2.48 14.56
C LYS A 208 21.54 -1.08 13.95
N LYS A 209 21.82 -0.92 12.64
CA LYS A 209 21.71 0.37 11.94
C LYS A 209 20.29 0.94 11.98
N LEU A 210 19.29 0.09 11.75
CA LEU A 210 17.87 0.50 11.72
C LEU A 210 17.24 0.63 13.11
N LYS A 211 17.94 0.22 14.17
CA LYS A 211 17.41 0.09 15.54
C LYS A 211 16.15 -0.79 15.61
N ILE A 212 16.12 -1.87 14.82
CA ILE A 212 15.01 -2.83 14.76
C ILE A 212 15.47 -4.14 15.40
N LYS A 213 14.61 -4.79 16.19
CA LYS A 213 14.89 -6.13 16.74
C LYS A 213 14.54 -7.22 15.71
N SER A 214 15.38 -8.24 15.60
CA SER A 214 15.12 -9.44 14.80
C SER A 214 14.52 -10.54 15.70
N PRO A 215 13.62 -11.42 15.20
CA PRO A 215 13.05 -11.45 13.85
C PRO A 215 11.95 -10.40 13.65
N VAL A 216 11.72 -9.98 12.40
CA VAL A 216 10.65 -9.01 12.07
C VAL A 216 9.49 -9.74 11.40
N SER A 217 8.28 -9.58 11.94
CA SER A 217 7.07 -10.08 11.30
C SER A 217 6.83 -9.38 9.96
N GLN A 218 6.43 -10.13 8.93
CA GLN A 218 5.98 -9.54 7.66
C GLN A 218 4.70 -8.69 7.83
N GLN A 219 3.96 -8.89 8.93
CA GLN A 219 2.82 -8.04 9.34
C GLN A 219 3.29 -6.92 10.27
N SER A 220 4.37 -6.23 9.89
CA SER A 220 4.91 -5.12 10.66
C SER A 220 5.34 -4.01 9.73
N LEU A 221 5.03 -2.78 10.09
CA LEU A 221 5.61 -1.60 9.43
C LEU A 221 7.14 -1.61 9.40
N MET A 222 7.79 -2.27 10.38
CA MET A 222 9.24 -2.44 10.39
C MET A 222 9.74 -3.37 9.29
N TYR A 223 8.91 -4.28 8.80
CA TYR A 223 9.26 -5.14 7.67
C TYR A 223 9.61 -4.30 6.45
N ALA A 224 8.78 -3.29 6.13
CA ALA A 224 9.01 -2.40 4.99
C ALA A 224 10.40 -1.75 5.04
N ARG A 225 10.80 -1.24 6.21
CA ARG A 225 12.13 -0.65 6.44
C ARG A 225 13.27 -1.67 6.30
N THR A 226 13.09 -2.88 6.84
CA THR A 226 14.12 -3.92 6.63
C THR A 226 14.31 -4.22 5.15
N ARG A 227 13.22 -4.28 4.37
CA ARG A 227 13.25 -4.56 2.93
C ARG A 227 13.86 -3.41 2.14
N ALA A 228 13.51 -2.17 2.47
CA ALA A 228 14.09 -0.98 1.89
C ALA A 228 15.62 -0.96 1.99
N ALA A 229 16.16 -1.29 3.17
CA ALA A 229 17.61 -1.33 3.35
C ALA A 229 18.33 -2.45 2.57
N TYR A 230 17.63 -3.51 2.15
CA TYR A 230 18.17 -4.48 1.17
C TYR A 230 18.10 -3.91 -0.25
N MET A 231 17.00 -3.27 -0.61
CA MET A 231 16.80 -2.65 -1.91
C MET A 231 17.85 -1.56 -2.20
N GLN A 232 18.18 -0.73 -1.21
CA GLN A 232 19.20 0.33 -1.31
C GLN A 232 20.62 -0.19 -1.62
N ARG A 233 20.90 -1.47 -1.35
CA ARG A 233 22.20 -2.10 -1.59
C ARG A 233 22.35 -2.66 -2.99
N GLN A 234 21.33 -2.56 -3.83
CA GLN A 234 21.44 -2.93 -5.24
C GLN A 234 22.45 -2.01 -5.92
N THR A 235 23.53 -2.57 -6.46
CA THR A 235 24.66 -1.83 -7.06
C THR A 235 24.73 -1.91 -8.58
N GLY A 236 23.78 -2.60 -9.23
CA GLY A 236 23.81 -2.76 -10.68
C GLY A 236 23.12 -1.64 -11.46
N THR A 237 23.40 -1.58 -12.76
CA THR A 237 22.97 -0.49 -13.66
C THR A 237 21.70 -0.80 -14.45
N LYS A 238 21.18 -2.02 -14.38
CA LYS A 238 19.97 -2.42 -15.11
C LYS A 238 18.76 -1.64 -14.57
N PRO A 239 17.77 -1.30 -15.41
CA PRO A 239 16.60 -0.51 -15.01
C PRO A 239 15.95 -1.00 -13.71
N HIS A 240 15.74 -2.31 -13.62
CA HIS A 240 15.19 -2.95 -12.44
C HIS A 240 15.97 -2.76 -11.12
N GLN A 241 17.29 -2.67 -11.22
CA GLN A 241 18.17 -2.49 -10.06
C GLN A 241 18.08 -1.04 -9.57
N LYS A 242 18.03 -0.08 -10.50
CA LYS A 242 17.80 1.34 -10.22
C LYS A 242 16.43 1.56 -9.57
N ALA A 243 15.37 0.99 -10.14
CA ALA A 243 14.01 1.08 -9.60
C ALA A 243 13.89 0.53 -8.18
N ARG A 244 14.45 -0.67 -7.93
CA ARG A 244 14.53 -1.23 -6.57
C ARG A 244 15.26 -0.29 -5.63
N LYS A 245 16.42 0.23 -6.02
CA LYS A 245 17.16 1.17 -5.20
C LYS A 245 16.33 2.42 -4.88
N GLN A 246 15.65 3.00 -5.88
CA GLN A 246 14.75 4.15 -5.71
C GLN A 246 13.60 3.86 -4.74
N ALA A 247 12.93 2.71 -4.85
CA ALA A 247 11.92 2.29 -3.87
C ALA A 247 12.47 2.19 -2.45
N GLY A 248 13.67 1.61 -2.29
CA GLY A 248 14.36 1.57 -1.01
C GLY A 248 14.64 2.97 -0.45
N ASP A 249 15.10 3.90 -1.28
CA ASP A 249 15.38 5.28 -0.90
C ASP A 249 14.08 6.03 -0.51
N MET A 250 12.98 5.82 -1.23
CA MET A 250 11.67 6.41 -0.92
C MET A 250 11.10 5.89 0.41
N ILE A 251 11.16 4.58 0.66
CA ILE A 251 10.66 3.99 1.90
C ILE A 251 11.47 4.50 3.10
N GLU A 252 12.80 4.56 3.02
CA GLU A 252 13.61 5.07 4.13
C GLU A 252 13.43 6.57 4.37
N SER A 253 13.33 7.38 3.30
CA SER A 253 13.03 8.82 3.43
C SER A 253 11.66 9.03 4.09
N ALA A 254 10.61 8.36 3.60
CA ALA A 254 9.29 8.43 4.20
C ALA A 254 9.29 7.93 5.65
N ALA A 255 10.08 6.88 5.95
CA ALA A 255 10.20 6.33 7.28
C ALA A 255 10.81 7.31 8.29
N ALA A 256 11.79 8.11 7.86
CA ALA A 256 12.44 9.12 8.68
C ALA A 256 11.52 10.30 8.99
N GLU A 257 10.60 10.61 8.07
CA GLU A 257 9.72 11.77 8.12
C GLU A 257 8.28 11.44 8.56
N LYS A 258 8.02 10.20 9.00
CA LYS A 258 6.68 9.72 9.44
C LYS A 258 5.63 9.84 8.34
N ARG A 259 6.03 9.51 7.11
CA ARG A 259 5.20 9.52 5.89
C ARG A 259 4.99 8.12 5.32
N LEU A 260 5.40 7.06 6.03
CA LEU A 260 5.31 5.68 5.54
C LEU A 260 4.03 4.99 6.04
N ALA A 261 3.29 4.41 5.10
CA ALA A 261 2.24 3.42 5.33
C ALA A 261 2.71 2.05 4.83
N PHE A 262 2.26 0.99 5.48
CA PHE A 262 2.50 -0.39 5.04
C PHE A 262 1.20 -1.18 5.01
N VAL A 263 0.97 -1.85 3.89
CA VAL A 263 -0.20 -2.71 3.65
C VAL A 263 0.29 -4.11 3.27
N ALA A 264 -0.28 -5.13 3.90
CA ALA A 264 -0.17 -6.50 3.45
C ALA A 264 -1.55 -6.99 3.01
N ALA A 265 -1.63 -7.54 1.80
CA ALA A 265 -2.88 -8.02 1.23
C ALA A 265 -2.66 -9.35 0.51
N ARG A 266 -3.72 -10.15 0.48
CA ARG A 266 -3.75 -11.46 -0.15
C ARG A 266 -4.87 -11.55 -1.18
N GLY A 267 -4.52 -12.17 -2.31
CA GLY A 267 -5.47 -12.67 -3.28
C GLY A 267 -5.45 -14.19 -3.29
N ASP A 268 -6.56 -14.82 -2.92
CA ASP A 268 -6.71 -16.28 -2.93
C ASP A 268 -7.45 -16.74 -4.18
N ILE A 269 -6.86 -17.74 -4.86
CA ILE A 269 -7.49 -18.46 -5.97
C ILE A 269 -8.65 -19.27 -5.39
N THR A 270 -9.88 -18.97 -5.80
CA THR A 270 -11.09 -19.72 -5.46
C THR A 270 -11.44 -20.70 -6.59
N ALA A 271 -12.50 -21.50 -6.43
CA ALA A 271 -13.04 -22.30 -7.54
C ALA A 271 -13.72 -21.44 -8.62
N THR A 272 -13.92 -20.13 -8.38
CA THR A 272 -14.51 -19.17 -9.31
C THR A 272 -13.43 -18.25 -9.87
N ALA A 273 -13.67 -17.64 -11.04
CA ALA A 273 -12.68 -16.76 -11.68
C ALA A 273 -12.38 -15.49 -10.87
N ILE A 274 -13.22 -15.14 -9.89
CA ILE A 274 -13.05 -13.95 -9.04
C ILE A 274 -12.25 -14.35 -7.79
N PRO A 275 -11.01 -13.86 -7.62
CA PRO A 275 -10.22 -14.15 -6.44
C PRO A 275 -10.88 -13.56 -5.19
N THR A 276 -10.70 -14.23 -4.06
CA THR A 276 -11.02 -13.63 -2.76
C THR A 276 -9.90 -12.67 -2.40
N ILE A 277 -10.26 -11.41 -2.16
CA ILE A 277 -9.31 -10.36 -1.77
C ILE A 277 -9.46 -10.07 -0.29
N LYS A 278 -8.32 -9.96 0.39
CA LYS A 278 -8.28 -9.68 1.81
C LYS A 278 -7.10 -8.80 2.17
N MET A 279 -7.37 -7.70 2.87
CA MET A 279 -6.34 -6.98 3.62
C MET A 279 -6.00 -7.76 4.90
N ASP A 280 -4.77 -8.19 5.05
CA ASP A 280 -4.30 -8.92 6.23
C ASP A 280 -3.64 -8.02 7.28
N TYR A 281 -3.03 -6.91 6.84
CA TYR A 281 -2.39 -5.95 7.73
C TYR A 281 -2.36 -4.55 7.11
N PHE A 282 -2.61 -3.54 7.93
CA PHE A 282 -2.40 -2.15 7.56
C PHE A 282 -1.87 -1.36 8.75
N LYS A 283 -0.88 -0.52 8.53
CA LYS A 283 -0.36 0.40 9.54
C LYS A 283 0.34 1.61 8.93
N CYS A 284 0.16 2.77 9.55
CA CYS A 284 0.89 3.99 9.26
C CYS A 284 1.87 4.36 10.40
N GLN A 285 2.84 5.25 10.12
CA GLN A 285 3.86 5.72 11.08
C GLN A 285 3.47 6.93 11.95
#